data_AF-A0A7W3NP17-F1
#
_entry.id   AF-A0A7W3NP17-F1
#
_cell.length_a   1.000
_cell.length_b   1.000
_cell.length_c   1.000
_cell.angle_alpha   90.00
_cell.angle_beta   90.00
_cell.angle_gamma   90.00
#
_symmetry.space_group_name_H-M   'P 1'
#
loop_
_entity.id
_entity.type
_entity.pdbx_description
1 polymer ?
#
loop_
_entity_poly.entity_id
_entity_poly.type
_entity_poly.pdbx_seq_one_letter_code
_entity_poly.pdbx_strand_id
1 'polypeptide(L)' 'MRRTLAQEQAATDAALAAHPDLGERLGKDGISVRELLVHRIEEYARHCGHADLLRECVDGRVGQ' A
#
# COMPACT_ATOMS: atom_id res chain seq x y z
N MET A 1 7.80 9.60 13.34
CA MET A 1 7.62 8.53 12.34
C MET A 1 6.49 7.54 12.69
N ARG A 2 6.58 6.71 13.75
CA ARG A 2 5.53 5.70 14.05
C ARG A 2 4.11 6.27 14.28
N ARG A 3 3.98 7.40 15.01
CA ARG A 3 2.67 8.03 15.25
C ARG A 3 2.00 8.54 13.96
N THR A 4 2.78 9.04 13.01
CA THR A 4 2.28 9.54 11.72
C THR A 4 1.79 8.39 10.84
N LEU A 5 2.53 7.28 10.74
CA LEU A 5 2.11 6.13 9.94
C LEU A 5 0.77 5.55 10.40
N ALA A 6 0.58 5.38 11.71
CA ALA A 6 -0.67 4.88 12.27
C ALA A 6 -1.85 5.81 11.97
N GLN A 7 -1.64 7.13 11.97
CA GLN A 7 -2.66 8.12 11.62
C GLN A 7 -3.03 8.03 10.13
N GLU A 8 -2.05 7.92 9.24
CA GLU A 8 -2.28 7.75 7.80
C GLU A 8 -3.01 6.43 7.49
N GLN A 9 -2.66 5.34 8.18
CA GLN A 9 -3.35 4.06 8.06
C GLN A 9 -4.81 4.18 8.50
N ALA A 10 -5.07 4.75 9.69
CA ALA A 10 -6.42 4.94 10.18
C ALA A 10 -7.26 5.85 9.26
N ALA A 11 -6.66 6.89 8.68
CA ALA A 11 -7.33 7.73 7.68
C ALA A 11 -7.66 6.96 6.40
N THR A 12 -6.75 6.10 5.93
CA THR A 12 -6.98 5.22 4.77
C THR A 12 -8.11 4.22 5.07
N ASP A 13 -8.11 3.59 6.23
CA ASP A 13 -9.13 2.63 6.67
C ASP A 13 -10.50 3.30 6.76
N ALA A 14 -10.57 4.50 7.33
CA ALA A 14 -11.80 5.28 7.40
C ALA A 14 -12.34 5.65 6.00
N ALA A 15 -11.45 6.02 5.07
CA ALA A 15 -11.84 6.30 3.68
C ALA A 15 -12.37 5.04 2.98
N LEU A 16 -11.72 3.89 3.17
CA LEU A 16 -12.18 2.61 2.60
C LEU A 16 -13.51 2.15 3.20
N ALA A 17 -13.73 2.38 4.49
CA ALA A 17 -14.98 2.02 5.15
C ALA A 17 -16.21 2.75 4.57
N ALA A 18 -16.03 3.89 3.92
CA ALA A 18 -17.09 4.59 3.20
C ALA A 18 -17.53 3.88 1.91
N HIS A 19 -16.74 2.92 1.42
CA HIS A 19 -16.94 2.20 0.16
C HIS A 19 -16.94 0.67 0.39
N PRO A 20 -18.04 0.11 0.94
CA PRO A 20 -18.12 -1.32 1.25
C PRO A 20 -18.18 -2.23 0.00
N ASP A 21 -18.61 -1.69 -1.15
CA ASP A 21 -18.55 -2.39 -2.42
C ASP A 21 -17.22 -2.12 -3.12
N LEU A 22 -16.35 -3.13 -3.17
CA LEU A 22 -15.06 -3.03 -3.86
C LEU A 22 -15.19 -2.87 -5.38
N GLY A 23 -16.37 -3.16 -5.95
CA GLY A 23 -16.69 -2.92 -7.36
C GLY A 23 -17.08 -1.47 -7.67
N GLU A 24 -17.35 -0.65 -6.66
CA GLU A 24 -17.69 0.76 -6.82
C GLU A 24 -16.57 1.50 -7.57
N ARG A 25 -16.94 2.29 -8.58
CA ARG A 25 -16.01 3.02 -9.45
C ARG A 25 -16.00 4.50 -9.07
N LEU A 26 -14.81 5.00 -8.75
CA LEU A 26 -14.60 6.34 -8.19
C LEU A 26 -13.72 7.21 -9.10
N GLY A 27 -13.82 8.53 -8.91
CA GLY A 27 -13.02 9.51 -9.65
C GLY A 27 -13.45 9.68 -11.11
N LYS A 28 -12.70 10.51 -11.85
CA LYS A 28 -13.02 10.83 -13.25
C LYS A 28 -12.76 9.66 -14.20
N ASP A 29 -11.71 8.89 -13.93
CA ASP A 29 -11.32 7.75 -14.75
C ASP A 29 -12.11 6.49 -14.36
N GLY A 30 -12.98 6.60 -13.35
CA GLY A 30 -13.85 5.55 -12.88
C GLY A 30 -13.06 4.31 -12.48
N ILE A 31 -12.04 4.42 -11.63
CA ILE A 31 -11.25 3.28 -11.17
C ILE A 31 -12.02 2.57 -10.05
N SER A 32 -12.10 1.24 -10.05
CA SER A 32 -12.76 0.54 -8.95
C SER A 32 -11.94 0.61 -7.65
N VAL A 33 -12.62 0.59 -6.51
CA VAL A 33 -11.96 0.54 -5.19
C VAL A 33 -11.01 -0.67 -5.10
N ARG A 34 -11.40 -1.80 -5.70
CA ARG A 34 -10.53 -2.99 -5.84
C ARG A 34 -9.24 -2.68 -6.59
N GLU A 35 -9.32 -2.07 -7.77
CA GLU A 35 -8.14 -1.73 -8.59
C GLU A 35 -7.17 -0.82 -7.81
N LEU A 36 -7.72 0.18 -7.11
CA LEU A 36 -6.93 1.07 -6.26
C LEU A 36 -6.20 0.30 -5.13
N LEU A 37 -6.89 -0.61 -4.44
CA LEU A 37 -6.31 -1.42 -3.37
C LEU A 37 -5.22 -2.37 -3.86
N VAL A 38 -5.45 -3.04 -4.99
CA VAL A 38 -4.46 -3.93 -5.61
C VAL A 38 -3.18 -3.16 -5.95
N HIS A 39 -3.31 -1.99 -6.60
CA HIS A 39 -2.15 -1.14 -6.90
C HIS A 39 -1.41 -0.69 -5.64
N ARG A 40 -2.13 -0.39 -4.55
CA ARG A 40 -1.49 0.00 -3.29
C ARG A 40 -0.68 -1.14 -2.68
N ILE A 41 -1.18 -2.38 -2.73
CA ILE A 41 -0.46 -3.57 -2.28
C ILE A 41 0.78 -3.82 -3.16
N GLU A 42 0.63 -3.70 -4.47
CA GLU A 42 1.73 -3.88 -5.43
C GLU A 42 2.85 -2.86 -5.21
N GLU A 43 2.51 -1.58 -5.07
CA GLU A 43 3.49 -0.53 -4.78
C GLU A 43 4.21 -0.78 -3.45
N TYR A 44 3.46 -1.18 -2.42
CA TYR A 44 4.06 -1.52 -1.12
C TYR A 44 5.03 -2.70 -1.23
N ALA A 45 4.65 -3.77 -1.93
CA ALA A 45 5.51 -4.92 -2.16
C ALA A 45 6.77 -4.54 -2.95
N ARG A 46 6.65 -3.70 -3.98
CA ARG A 46 7.79 -3.19 -4.76
C ARG A 46 8.75 -2.37 -3.90
N HIS A 47 8.24 -1.50 -3.04
CA HIS A 47 9.08 -0.78 -2.07
C HIS A 47 9.75 -1.69 -1.05
N CYS A 48 9.04 -2.70 -0.54
CA CYS A 48 9.64 -3.71 0.34
C CYS A 48 10.77 -4.45 -0.37
N GLY A 49 10.58 -4.85 -1.63
CA GLY A 49 11.64 -5.47 -2.43
C GLY A 49 12.86 -4.56 -2.61
N HIS A 50 12.66 -3.27 -2.89
CA HIS A 50 13.77 -2.30 -2.97
C HIS A 50 14.49 -2.12 -1.64
N ALA A 51 13.75 -2.04 -0.53
CA ALA A 51 14.33 -1.96 0.81
C ALA A 51 15.10 -3.23 1.19
N ASP A 52 14.62 -4.39 0.72
CA ASP A 52 15.29 -5.67 0.93
C ASP A 52 16.62 -5.71 0.19
N LEU A 53 16.67 -5.33 -1.09
CA LEU A 53 17.95 -5.23 -1.83
C LEU A 53 18.97 -4.32 -1.12
N LEU A 54 18.53 -3.18 -0.59
CA LEU A 54 19.40 -2.31 0.21
C LEU A 54 19.88 -2.98 1.50
N ARG A 55 19.00 -3.69 2.20
CA ARG A 55 19.34 -4.49 3.38
C ARG A 55 20.37 -5.58 3.01
N GLU A 56 20.18 -6.30 1.92
CA GLU A 56 21.12 -7.34 1.45
C GLU A 56 22.52 -6.77 1.18
N CYS A 57 22.59 -5.58 0.56
CA CYS A 57 23.86 -4.87 0.33
C CYS A 57 24.57 -4.49 1.64
N VAL A 58 23.83 -4.15 2.69
CA VAL A 58 24.38 -3.75 3.99
C VAL A 58 24.79 -4.98 4.82
N ASP A 59 23.95 -6.02 4.83
CA ASP A 59 24.11 -7.18 5.71
C ASP A 59 24.92 -8.33 5.09
N GLY A 60 25.14 -8.31 3.78
CA GLY A 60 25.86 -9.35 3.02
C GLY A 60 25.11 -10.69 2.93
N ARG A 61 23.79 -10.72 3.16
CA ARG A 61 22.95 -11.92 3.16
C ARG A 61 21.78 -11.76 2.19
N VAL A 62 21.52 -12.77 1.36
CA VAL A 62 20.47 -12.76 0.32
C VAL A 62 19.28 -13.65 0.72
N GLY A 63 18.06 -13.22 0.39
CA GLY A 63 16.84 -14.06 0.34
C GLY A 63 16.27 -14.51 1.70
N GLN A 64 15.91 -13.56 2.56
CA GLN A 64 15.23 -13.81 3.84
C GLN A 64 13.70 -13.91 3.68
#